data_AF-A0A5C3M9E3-F1
#
_entry.id   AF-A0A5C3M9E3-F1
#
_cell.length_a   1.000
_cell.length_b   1.000
_cell.length_c   1.000
_cell.angle_alpha   90.00
_cell.angle_beta   90.00
_cell.angle_gamma   90.00
#
_symmetry.space_group_name_H-M   'P 1'
#
loop_
_entity.id
_entity.type
_entity.pdbx_description
1 polymer ?
#
loop_
_entity_poly.entity_id
_entity_poly.type
_entity_poly.pdbx_seq_one_letter_code
_entity_poly.pdbx_strand_id
1 'polypeptide(L)'
;MSQPTPTHPPTRPLPSHLHYDVVWMERTFRSRATTESLLRPQLESGNLTSQDYDAAVSFLPGFHRHYRTAGVFAGTGLAFKFRRPQWTNGRIGLFVLFGAIMGNTIGVLADFKAHLSFVRSIQDPAGFSQAMDTIQKQIGGPIGRGPTIPRPFEELQSSGEQPNQERMNREQESFASSTNPPVSKPSTMPEPVASPAAASTSKWDQIRATNARKAGSSSWDNLRQQHERTTIPRSPGGGSGSDSVAASANNDRAAEQAEFDALLEKERNITS
;
A
#
# COMPACT_ATOMS: atom_id res chain seq x y z
N MET A 1 -13.38 42.04 27.77
CA MET A 1 -12.42 41.03 27.29
C MET A 1 -13.09 40.27 26.16
N SER A 2 -12.59 40.36 24.94
CA SER A 2 -13.13 39.61 23.80
C SER A 2 -12.49 38.22 23.77
N GLN A 3 -13.26 37.15 23.63
CA GLN A 3 -12.69 35.83 23.39
C GLN A 3 -12.10 35.80 21.96
N PRO A 4 -10.95 35.13 21.74
CA PRO A 4 -10.40 34.95 20.40
C PRO A 4 -11.34 34.03 19.60
N THR A 5 -11.81 34.51 18.45
CA THR A 5 -12.61 33.71 17.51
C THR A 5 -11.85 32.45 17.13
N PRO A 6 -12.43 31.24 17.21
CA PRO A 6 -11.73 30.02 16.84
C PRO A 6 -11.42 30.03 15.34
N THR A 7 -10.13 30.21 15.01
CA THR A 7 -9.64 30.16 13.64
C THR A 7 -9.77 28.74 13.10
N HIS A 8 -10.88 28.45 12.40
CA HIS A 8 -11.05 27.16 11.74
C HIS A 8 -9.88 26.93 10.77
N PRO A 9 -9.20 25.77 10.83
CA PRO A 9 -8.11 25.47 9.90
C PRO A 9 -8.67 25.38 8.47
N PRO A 10 -7.89 25.78 7.44
CA PRO A 10 -8.38 25.81 6.07
C PRO A 10 -8.76 24.40 5.62
N THR A 11 -10.04 24.22 5.27
CA THR A 11 -10.59 22.96 4.77
C THR A 11 -9.87 22.56 3.48
N ARG A 12 -8.92 21.63 3.58
CA ARG A 12 -8.31 21.03 2.39
C ARG A 12 -9.40 20.37 1.56
N PRO A 13 -9.42 20.53 0.22
CA PRO A 13 -10.27 19.71 -0.62
C PRO A 13 -9.86 18.24 -0.41
N LEU A 14 -10.78 17.45 0.14
CA LEU A 14 -10.54 16.04 0.42
C LEU A 14 -10.43 15.28 -0.92
N PRO A 15 -9.46 14.35 -1.08
CA PRO A 15 -9.36 13.56 -2.29
C PRO A 15 -10.61 12.67 -2.43
N SER A 16 -11.40 12.90 -3.48
CA SER A 16 -12.68 12.22 -3.75
C SER A 16 -12.54 10.75 -4.18
N HIS A 17 -11.33 10.18 -4.15
CA HIS A 17 -11.00 8.85 -4.63
C HIS A 17 -10.40 7.98 -3.53
N LEU A 18 -11.17 7.00 -3.08
CA LEU A 18 -10.71 5.94 -2.18
C LEU A 18 -9.79 4.98 -2.96
N HIS A 19 -8.48 5.05 -2.69
CA HIS A 19 -7.54 4.04 -3.14
C HIS A 19 -7.75 2.74 -2.36
N TYR A 20 -7.98 1.64 -3.09
CA TYR A 20 -8.34 0.34 -2.50
C TYR A 20 -7.70 -0.82 -3.28
N ASP A 21 -6.53 -1.29 -2.81
CA ASP A 21 -5.85 -2.46 -3.37
C ASP A 21 -6.34 -3.74 -2.67
N VAL A 22 -7.25 -4.47 -3.32
CA VAL A 22 -7.79 -5.76 -2.85
C VAL A 22 -6.68 -6.74 -2.42
N VAL A 23 -5.61 -6.86 -3.20
CA VAL A 23 -4.54 -7.84 -2.98
C VAL A 23 -3.69 -7.46 -1.77
N TRP A 24 -3.42 -6.15 -1.59
CA TRP A 24 -2.78 -5.66 -0.37
C TRP A 24 -3.67 -5.84 0.88
N MET A 25 -4.98 -5.57 0.76
CA MET A 25 -5.93 -5.78 1.86
C MET A 25 -5.98 -7.25 2.29
N GLU A 26 -6.20 -8.18 1.35
CA GLU A 26 -6.21 -9.63 1.61
C GLU A 26 -4.89 -10.14 2.21
N ARG A 27 -3.75 -9.58 1.80
CA ARG A 27 -2.42 -9.98 2.27
C ARG A 27 -2.13 -9.47 3.68
N THR A 28 -2.62 -8.29 4.02
CA THR A 28 -2.33 -7.57 5.28
C THR A 28 -3.31 -7.97 6.39
N PHE A 29 -4.61 -7.86 6.14
CA PHE A 29 -5.67 -8.03 7.14
C PHE A 29 -6.06 -9.51 7.32
N ARG A 30 -5.04 -10.36 7.55
CA ARG A 30 -5.19 -11.82 7.51
C ARG A 30 -6.06 -12.41 8.61
N SER A 31 -6.11 -11.75 9.77
CA SER A 31 -6.79 -12.20 10.98
C SER A 31 -7.48 -11.03 11.67
N ARG A 32 -8.47 -11.32 12.51
CA ARG A 32 -9.18 -10.29 13.29
C ARG A 32 -8.23 -9.52 14.20
N ALA A 33 -7.36 -10.21 14.95
CA ALA A 33 -6.39 -9.56 15.83
C ALA A 33 -5.40 -8.64 15.09
N THR A 34 -4.94 -9.04 13.88
CA THR A 34 -4.11 -8.19 13.02
C THR A 34 -4.89 -6.96 12.50
N THR A 35 -6.20 -7.13 12.28
CA THR A 35 -7.06 -6.06 11.77
C THR A 35 -7.35 -5.03 12.85
N GLU A 36 -7.72 -5.48 14.05
CA GLU A 36 -7.91 -4.63 15.22
C GLU A 36 -6.60 -3.91 15.60
N SER A 37 -5.44 -4.58 15.61
CA SER A 37 -4.18 -3.94 15.99
C SER A 37 -3.67 -2.86 15.02
N LEU A 38 -4.03 -2.96 13.73
CA LEU A 38 -3.66 -1.96 12.71
C LEU A 38 -4.68 -0.81 12.61
N LEU A 39 -5.98 -1.10 12.72
CA LEU A 39 -7.04 -0.10 12.59
C LEU A 39 -7.30 0.70 13.86
N ARG A 40 -7.06 0.12 15.05
CA ARG A 40 -7.38 0.77 16.32
C ARG A 40 -6.62 2.09 16.55
N PRO A 41 -5.32 2.22 16.23
CA PRO A 41 -4.65 3.52 16.25
C PRO A 41 -5.24 4.55 15.26
N GLN A 42 -5.92 4.12 14.19
CA GLN A 42 -6.58 5.02 13.23
C GLN A 42 -7.96 5.48 13.74
N LEU A 43 -8.67 4.63 14.48
CA LEU A 43 -9.87 5.00 15.23
C LEU A 43 -9.52 5.99 16.37
N GLU A 44 -8.49 5.67 17.16
CA GLU A 44 -8.05 6.49 18.32
C GLU A 44 -7.44 7.85 17.91
N SER A 45 -6.97 7.99 16.66
CA SER A 45 -6.53 9.28 16.09
C SER A 45 -7.61 10.02 15.31
N GLY A 46 -8.84 9.49 15.22
CA GLY A 46 -9.95 10.13 14.49
C GLY A 46 -9.85 10.06 12.97
N ASN A 47 -8.92 9.28 12.41
CA ASN A 47 -8.84 9.00 10.98
C ASN A 47 -9.94 8.03 10.49
N LEU A 48 -10.59 7.32 11.40
CA LEU A 48 -11.55 6.25 11.08
C LEU A 48 -12.77 6.37 11.99
N THR A 49 -13.99 6.25 11.44
CA THR A 49 -15.21 6.23 12.26
C THR A 49 -15.35 4.89 12.99
N SER A 50 -16.11 4.85 14.10
CA SER A 50 -16.38 3.57 14.80
C SER A 50 -17.14 2.59 13.90
N GLN A 51 -18.07 3.09 13.08
CA GLN A 51 -18.83 2.26 12.13
C GLN A 51 -17.91 1.65 11.06
N ASP A 52 -16.98 2.43 10.52
CA ASP A 52 -16.02 1.97 9.51
C ASP A 52 -14.99 1.00 10.11
N TYR A 53 -14.60 1.19 11.37
CA TYR A 53 -13.79 0.25 12.15
C TYR A 53 -14.51 -1.10 12.31
N ASP A 54 -15.75 -1.11 12.81
CA ASP A 54 -16.51 -2.35 13.05
C ASP A 54 -16.83 -3.08 11.74
N ALA A 55 -17.15 -2.34 10.67
CA ALA A 55 -17.32 -2.88 9.33
C ALA A 55 -16.02 -3.53 8.82
N ALA A 56 -14.86 -2.89 9.01
CA ALA A 56 -13.57 -3.41 8.56
C ALA A 56 -13.10 -4.63 9.38
N VAL A 57 -13.26 -4.60 10.70
CA VAL A 57 -12.91 -5.69 11.62
C VAL A 57 -13.77 -6.94 11.38
N SER A 58 -15.03 -6.77 10.99
CA SER A 58 -15.92 -7.88 10.63
C SER A 58 -15.72 -8.38 9.19
N PHE A 59 -15.51 -7.48 8.22
CA PHE A 59 -15.36 -7.86 6.81
C PHE A 59 -13.98 -8.43 6.46
N LEU A 60 -12.89 -7.71 6.76
CA LEU A 60 -11.56 -7.97 6.19
C LEU A 60 -10.97 -9.36 6.53
N PRO A 61 -11.03 -9.87 7.77
CA PRO A 61 -10.60 -11.24 8.07
C PRO A 61 -11.65 -12.31 7.67
N GLY A 62 -12.76 -11.90 7.06
CA GLY A 62 -13.93 -12.74 6.80
C GLY A 62 -13.80 -13.72 5.63
N PHE A 63 -14.86 -14.51 5.45
CA PHE A 63 -14.88 -15.70 4.58
C PHE A 63 -14.79 -15.40 3.06
N HIS A 64 -14.92 -14.15 2.62
CA HIS A 64 -14.86 -13.77 1.20
C HIS A 64 -13.56 -14.22 0.52
N ARG A 65 -12.45 -14.18 1.27
CA ARG A 65 -11.10 -14.63 0.88
C ARG A 65 -11.02 -16.11 0.51
N HIS A 66 -12.02 -16.90 0.88
CA HIS A 66 -12.13 -18.32 0.52
C HIS A 66 -13.03 -18.58 -0.69
N TYR A 67 -13.73 -17.59 -1.24
CA TYR A 67 -14.65 -17.79 -2.38
C TYR A 67 -13.94 -18.31 -3.64
N ARG A 68 -12.68 -17.93 -3.89
CA ARG A 68 -11.87 -18.45 -5.01
C ARG A 68 -11.65 -19.96 -4.86
N THR A 69 -11.18 -20.40 -3.68
CA THR A 69 -10.94 -21.81 -3.34
C THR A 69 -12.24 -22.64 -3.29
N ALA A 70 -13.29 -22.11 -2.66
CA ALA A 70 -14.60 -22.74 -2.60
C ALA A 70 -15.22 -22.87 -3.99
N GLY A 71 -15.04 -21.87 -4.85
CA GLY A 71 -15.43 -21.90 -6.26
C GLY A 71 -14.75 -23.03 -7.03
N VAL A 72 -13.42 -23.18 -6.90
CA VAL A 72 -12.67 -24.31 -7.50
C VAL A 72 -13.23 -25.66 -7.06
N PHE A 73 -13.45 -25.87 -5.76
CA PHE A 73 -14.00 -27.13 -5.25
C PHE A 73 -15.45 -27.38 -5.71
N ALA A 74 -16.31 -26.35 -5.72
CA ALA A 74 -17.68 -26.45 -6.20
C ALA A 74 -17.74 -26.77 -7.71
N GLY A 75 -16.95 -26.08 -8.54
CA GLY A 75 -16.86 -26.32 -9.98
C GLY A 75 -16.29 -27.71 -10.31
N THR A 76 -15.29 -28.15 -9.56
CA THR A 76 -14.74 -29.52 -9.62
C THR A 76 -15.80 -30.56 -9.25
N GLY A 77 -16.50 -30.38 -8.14
CA GLY A 77 -17.56 -31.30 -7.68
C GLY A 77 -18.73 -31.38 -8.66
N LEU A 78 -19.14 -30.25 -9.26
CA LEU A 78 -20.16 -30.22 -10.31
C LEU A 78 -19.68 -30.95 -11.57
N ALA A 79 -18.43 -30.74 -12.02
CA ALA A 79 -17.86 -31.47 -13.15
C ALA A 79 -17.81 -32.99 -12.90
N PHE A 80 -17.43 -33.42 -11.69
CA PHE A 80 -17.47 -34.83 -11.29
C PHE A 80 -18.89 -35.40 -11.20
N LYS A 81 -19.89 -34.60 -10.80
CA LYS A 81 -21.31 -34.99 -10.75
C LYS A 81 -21.94 -35.18 -12.14
N PHE A 82 -21.53 -34.36 -13.12
CA PHE A 82 -22.07 -34.41 -14.49
C PHE A 82 -21.25 -35.23 -15.49
N ARG A 83 -20.14 -35.86 -15.06
CA ARG A 83 -19.35 -36.77 -15.92
C ARG A 83 -20.19 -37.97 -16.38
N ARG A 84 -20.03 -38.40 -17.63
CA ARG A 84 -20.62 -39.67 -18.09
C ARG A 84 -19.65 -40.83 -17.80
N PRO A 85 -20.15 -42.03 -17.40
CA PRO A 85 -19.28 -43.17 -17.09
C PRO A 85 -18.52 -43.74 -18.31
N GLN A 86 -19.02 -43.49 -19.52
CA GLN A 86 -18.39 -43.89 -20.79
C GLN A 86 -17.27 -42.96 -21.27
N TRP A 87 -16.87 -41.95 -20.50
CA TRP A 87 -15.79 -41.04 -20.89
C TRP A 87 -14.42 -41.61 -20.57
N THR A 88 -13.48 -41.43 -21.49
CA THR A 88 -12.05 -41.75 -21.26
C THR A 88 -11.46 -40.83 -20.19
N ASN A 89 -10.44 -41.31 -19.47
CA ASN A 89 -9.81 -40.56 -18.38
C ASN A 89 -9.34 -39.16 -18.79
N GLY A 90 -8.82 -38.99 -20.00
CA GLY A 90 -8.44 -37.67 -20.55
C GLY A 90 -9.63 -36.71 -20.74
N ARG A 91 -10.80 -37.21 -21.17
CA ARG A 91 -12.03 -36.38 -21.26
C ARG A 91 -12.55 -35.99 -19.88
N ILE A 92 -12.47 -36.90 -18.91
CA ILE A 92 -12.82 -36.61 -17.51
C ILE A 92 -11.89 -35.53 -16.94
N GLY A 93 -10.57 -35.68 -17.12
CA GLY A 93 -9.58 -34.70 -16.65
C GLY A 93 -9.78 -33.30 -17.25
N LEU A 94 -10.02 -33.21 -18.57
CA LEU A 94 -10.28 -31.93 -19.23
C LEU A 94 -11.60 -31.28 -18.76
N PHE A 95 -12.66 -32.07 -18.54
CA PHE A 95 -13.93 -31.54 -18.02
C PHE A 95 -13.82 -31.07 -16.57
N VAL A 96 -13.06 -31.79 -15.74
CA VAL A 96 -12.75 -31.40 -14.35
C VAL A 96 -11.91 -30.12 -14.31
N LEU A 97 -10.89 -30.00 -15.17
CA LEU A 97 -10.09 -28.78 -15.30
C LEU A 97 -10.95 -27.58 -15.72
N PHE A 98 -11.84 -27.74 -16.71
CA PHE A 98 -12.77 -26.69 -17.11
C PHE A 98 -13.72 -26.29 -15.98
N GLY A 99 -14.24 -27.27 -15.22
CA GLY A 99 -15.04 -27.03 -14.01
C GLY A 99 -14.29 -26.24 -12.95
N ALA A 100 -13.03 -26.58 -12.68
CA ALA A 100 -12.17 -25.87 -11.74
C ALA A 100 -11.90 -24.42 -12.17
N ILE A 101 -11.60 -24.19 -13.46
CA ILE A 101 -11.38 -22.84 -14.02
C ILE A 101 -12.66 -21.99 -13.92
N MET A 102 -13.81 -22.53 -14.34
CA MET A 102 -15.10 -21.82 -14.26
C MET A 102 -15.46 -21.50 -12.81
N GLY A 103 -15.24 -22.46 -11.90
CA GLY A 103 -15.41 -22.28 -10.46
C GLY A 103 -14.53 -21.19 -9.87
N ASN A 104 -13.25 -21.14 -10.25
CA ASN A 104 -12.34 -20.05 -9.85
C ASN A 104 -12.84 -18.68 -10.32
N THR A 105 -13.24 -18.55 -11.58
CA THR A 105 -13.77 -17.29 -12.14
C THR A 105 -15.00 -16.80 -11.39
N ILE A 106 -15.96 -17.69 -11.10
CA ILE A 106 -17.14 -17.37 -10.28
C ILE A 106 -16.72 -16.94 -8.87
N GLY A 107 -15.73 -17.62 -8.26
CA GLY A 107 -15.17 -17.26 -6.96
C GLY A 107 -14.54 -15.87 -6.93
N VAL A 108 -13.75 -15.50 -7.95
CA VAL A 108 -13.15 -14.16 -8.11
C VAL A 108 -14.22 -13.08 -8.30
N LEU A 109 -15.29 -13.36 -9.05
CA LEU A 109 -16.40 -12.40 -9.21
C LEU A 109 -17.21 -12.21 -7.92
N ALA A 110 -17.45 -13.28 -7.15
CA ALA A 110 -18.12 -13.20 -5.86
C ALA A 110 -17.30 -12.43 -4.81
N ASP A 111 -15.99 -12.64 -4.83
CA ASP A 111 -14.99 -11.98 -3.99
C ASP A 111 -14.88 -10.47 -4.31
N PHE A 112 -14.69 -10.10 -5.57
CA PHE A 112 -14.71 -8.70 -6.01
C PHE A 112 -16.04 -8.00 -5.70
N LYS A 113 -17.17 -8.70 -5.85
CA LYS A 113 -18.50 -8.19 -5.45
C LYS A 113 -18.58 -7.95 -3.93
N ALA A 114 -17.97 -8.81 -3.10
CA ALA A 114 -17.94 -8.62 -1.65
C ALA A 114 -17.10 -7.40 -1.26
N HIS A 115 -15.92 -7.23 -1.86
CA HIS A 115 -15.10 -6.01 -1.69
C HIS A 115 -15.83 -4.74 -2.14
N LEU A 116 -16.53 -4.76 -3.28
CA LEU A 116 -17.37 -3.63 -3.73
C LEU A 116 -18.51 -3.33 -2.74
N SER A 117 -19.13 -4.35 -2.15
CA SER A 117 -20.18 -4.16 -1.14
C SER A 117 -19.62 -3.55 0.14
N PHE A 118 -18.47 -4.03 0.63
CA PHE A 118 -17.77 -3.46 1.77
C PHE A 118 -17.36 -2.01 1.54
N VAL A 119 -16.74 -1.72 0.39
CA VAL A 119 -16.36 -0.35 0.00
C VAL A 119 -17.57 0.57 -0.03
N ARG A 120 -18.75 0.10 -0.47
CA ARG A 120 -20.00 0.89 -0.46
C ARG A 120 -20.59 1.11 0.93
N SER A 121 -20.32 0.24 1.91
CA SER A 121 -20.76 0.42 3.30
C SER A 121 -19.87 1.37 4.13
N ILE A 122 -18.69 1.75 3.62
CA ILE A 122 -17.80 2.72 4.31
C ILE A 122 -18.40 4.13 4.24
N GLN A 123 -18.66 4.70 5.43
CA GLN A 123 -19.29 5.99 5.67
C GLN A 123 -18.34 7.15 5.36
N ASP A 124 -17.11 7.14 5.89
CA ASP A 124 -16.07 8.10 5.51
C ASP A 124 -15.02 7.46 4.57
N PRO A 125 -15.18 7.56 3.24
CA PRO A 125 -14.18 7.08 2.29
C PRO A 125 -12.84 7.83 2.38
N ALA A 126 -12.84 9.10 2.81
CA ALA A 126 -11.63 9.92 2.87
C ALA A 126 -10.79 9.52 4.09
N GLY A 127 -11.39 9.51 5.28
CA GLY A 127 -10.77 9.00 6.51
C GLY A 127 -10.31 7.55 6.34
N PHE A 128 -11.16 6.66 5.83
CA PHE A 128 -10.75 5.27 5.56
C PHE A 128 -9.54 5.18 4.63
N SER A 129 -9.48 5.98 3.56
CA SER A 129 -8.31 6.00 2.66
C SER A 129 -7.05 6.48 3.41
N GLN A 130 -7.14 7.56 4.19
CA GLN A 130 -6.04 8.10 5.00
C GLN A 130 -5.54 7.11 6.05
N ALA A 131 -6.45 6.33 6.66
CA ALA A 131 -6.12 5.24 7.57
C ALA A 131 -5.34 4.12 6.87
N MET A 132 -5.78 3.64 5.70
CA MET A 132 -5.04 2.64 4.91
C MET A 132 -3.67 3.14 4.49
N ASP A 133 -3.60 4.38 3.99
CA ASP A 133 -2.36 5.05 3.56
C ASP A 133 -1.33 5.14 4.70
N THR A 134 -1.81 5.37 5.93
CA THR A 134 -0.99 5.44 7.14
C THR A 134 -0.50 4.06 7.58
N ILE A 135 -1.37 3.05 7.55
CA ILE A 135 -1.03 1.64 7.84
C ILE A 135 -0.02 1.11 6.83
N GLN A 136 -0.18 1.41 5.53
CA GLN A 136 0.76 0.98 4.49
C GLN A 136 2.16 1.57 4.69
N LYS A 137 2.24 2.86 5.07
CA LYS A 137 3.51 3.53 5.44
C LYS A 137 4.13 2.92 6.69
N GLN A 138 3.32 2.60 7.71
CA GLN A 138 3.78 2.00 8.97
C GLN A 138 4.34 0.57 8.78
N ILE A 139 3.75 -0.22 7.87
CA ILE A 139 4.20 -1.59 7.57
C ILE A 139 5.46 -1.59 6.66
N GLY A 140 5.76 -0.48 5.97
CA GLY A 140 6.94 -0.34 5.13
C GLY A 140 6.94 -1.20 3.86
N GLY A 141 5.77 -1.71 3.45
CA GLY A 141 5.63 -2.54 2.27
C GLY A 141 5.76 -1.73 0.97
N PRO A 142 6.24 -2.32 -0.14
CA PRO A 142 6.21 -1.67 -1.45
C PRO A 142 4.74 -1.38 -1.83
N ILE A 143 4.48 -0.15 -2.30
CA ILE A 143 3.14 0.27 -2.70
C ILE A 143 2.79 -0.42 -4.03
N GLY A 144 2.10 -1.55 -3.92
CA GLY A 144 1.37 -2.14 -5.04
C GLY A 144 0.37 -1.11 -5.56
N ARG A 145 0.45 -0.78 -6.86
CA ARG A 145 -0.61 -0.05 -7.54
C ARG A 145 -1.69 -1.04 -7.98
N GLY A 146 -2.43 -1.57 -7.00
CA GLY A 146 -3.63 -2.35 -7.27
C GLY A 146 -4.68 -1.54 -8.06
N PRO A 147 -5.70 -2.21 -8.63
CA PRO A 147 -6.76 -1.55 -9.38
C PRO A 147 -7.51 -0.58 -8.47
N THR A 148 -7.35 0.73 -8.70
CA THR A 148 -8.15 1.73 -7.98
C THR A 148 -9.60 1.57 -8.39
N ILE A 149 -10.49 1.44 -7.41
CA ILE A 149 -11.94 1.35 -7.62
C ILE A 149 -12.49 2.78 -7.58
N PRO A 150 -12.79 3.44 -8.73
CA PRO A 150 -13.48 4.70 -8.68
C PRO A 150 -14.89 4.48 -8.12
N ARG A 151 -15.20 5.09 -6.97
CA ARG A 151 -16.60 5.48 -6.73
C ARG A 151 -16.89 6.60 -7.75
N PRO A 152 -17.90 6.50 -8.63
CA PRO A 152 -18.50 7.70 -9.16
C PRO A 152 -19.09 8.42 -7.95
N PHE A 153 -18.49 9.55 -7.56
CA PHE A 153 -19.12 10.43 -6.61
C PHE A 153 -20.31 11.05 -7.34
N GLU A 154 -21.52 10.91 -6.79
CA GLU A 154 -22.69 11.56 -7.39
C GLU A 154 -22.58 13.07 -7.16
N GLU A 155 -21.98 13.77 -8.13
CA GLU A 155 -21.84 15.23 -8.20
C GLU A 155 -23.20 15.95 -8.38
N LEU A 156 -24.30 15.22 -8.19
CA LEU A 156 -25.71 15.61 -8.32
C LEU A 156 -26.23 16.50 -7.19
N GLN A 157 -25.45 16.78 -6.15
CA GLN A 157 -25.81 17.73 -5.09
C GLN A 157 -24.97 19.02 -5.08
N SER A 158 -23.84 19.08 -5.81
CA SER A 158 -23.08 20.33 -5.98
C SER A 158 -23.55 21.16 -7.19
N SER A 159 -24.50 20.65 -7.98
CA SER A 159 -25.27 21.44 -8.96
C SER A 159 -26.50 22.12 -8.35
N GLY A 160 -26.67 22.06 -7.01
CA GLY A 160 -27.62 22.89 -6.29
C GLY A 160 -27.18 24.36 -6.34
N GLU A 161 -28.00 25.18 -6.97
CA GLU A 161 -27.78 26.60 -7.27
C GLU A 161 -26.99 27.38 -6.20
N GLN A 162 -25.81 27.89 -6.57
CA GLN A 162 -25.28 29.13 -5.97
C GLN A 162 -25.78 30.32 -6.80
N PRO A 163 -26.91 30.96 -6.44
CA PRO A 163 -27.31 32.19 -7.10
C PRO A 163 -26.32 33.33 -6.77
N ASN A 164 -25.72 33.89 -7.82
CA ASN A 164 -25.32 35.30 -7.89
C ASN A 164 -24.13 35.79 -7.03
N GLN A 165 -23.30 34.93 -6.43
CA GLN A 165 -22.15 35.40 -5.63
C GLN A 165 -20.91 35.83 -6.46
N GLU A 166 -20.75 35.34 -7.70
CA GLU A 166 -19.67 35.80 -8.60
C GLU A 166 -19.81 37.27 -9.05
N ARG A 167 -21.00 37.89 -8.88
CA ARG A 167 -21.26 39.22 -9.45
C ARG A 167 -20.68 40.38 -8.62
N MET A 168 -20.40 40.18 -7.33
CA MET A 168 -19.89 41.26 -6.46
C MET A 168 -18.36 41.42 -6.49
N ASN A 169 -17.58 40.34 -6.64
CA ASN A 169 -16.11 40.47 -6.69
C ASN A 169 -15.59 41.07 -8.01
N ARG A 170 -16.35 40.97 -9.11
CA ARG A 170 -15.86 41.34 -10.45
C ARG A 170 -15.81 42.85 -10.73
N GLU A 171 -16.41 43.67 -9.85
CA GLU A 171 -16.42 45.13 -9.99
C GLU A 171 -15.37 45.84 -9.11
N GLN A 172 -14.61 45.11 -8.28
CA GLN A 172 -13.65 45.70 -7.33
C GLN A 172 -12.17 45.58 -7.75
N GLU A 173 -11.84 44.79 -8.78
CA GLU A 173 -10.45 44.64 -9.28
C GLU A 173 -10.02 45.72 -10.32
N SER A 174 -10.91 46.64 -10.69
CA SER A 174 -10.68 47.61 -11.79
C SER A 174 -9.97 48.92 -11.38
N PHE A 175 -9.59 49.11 -10.12
CA PHE A 175 -8.97 50.35 -9.62
C PHE A 175 -7.80 50.14 -8.62
N ALA A 176 -6.74 49.46 -9.06
CA ALA A 176 -5.45 49.41 -8.33
C ALA A 176 -4.26 49.56 -9.29
N SER A 177 -3.84 50.80 -9.56
CA SER A 177 -2.77 51.09 -10.52
C SER A 177 -1.38 51.15 -9.88
N SER A 178 -0.40 50.57 -10.59
CA SER A 178 1.04 50.89 -10.62
C SER A 178 1.62 51.87 -9.58
N THR A 179 2.51 51.40 -8.70
CA THR A 179 3.61 52.22 -8.14
C THR A 179 4.81 51.32 -7.77
N ASN A 180 6.02 51.68 -8.22
CA ASN A 180 7.27 51.02 -7.81
C ASN A 180 7.85 51.64 -6.52
N PRO A 181 8.45 50.86 -5.60
CA PRO A 181 9.27 51.41 -4.53
C PRO A 181 10.67 51.83 -5.05
N PRO A 182 11.23 52.99 -4.62
CA PRO A 182 12.48 53.53 -5.16
C PRO A 182 13.76 53.01 -4.46
N VAL A 183 14.90 53.26 -5.10
CA VAL A 183 16.26 52.97 -4.60
C VAL A 183 16.67 53.90 -3.47
N SER A 184 17.39 53.40 -2.46
CA SER A 184 18.15 54.23 -1.50
C SER A 184 19.39 53.53 -0.91
N LYS A 185 20.49 54.28 -0.87
CA LYS A 185 21.82 54.11 -0.24
C LYS A 185 22.38 55.55 -0.03
N PRO A 186 23.39 55.86 0.82
CA PRO A 186 24.53 55.01 1.23
C PRO A 186 25.05 55.19 2.70
N SER A 187 26.21 54.57 3.00
CA SER A 187 27.21 54.89 4.06
C SER A 187 26.80 54.63 5.53
N THR A 188 27.67 54.14 6.45
CA THR A 188 29.15 54.20 6.54
C THR A 188 29.77 52.89 7.10
N MET A 189 31.08 52.68 6.86
CA MET A 189 31.96 51.60 7.39
C MET A 189 32.24 51.71 8.92
N PRO A 190 32.90 50.73 9.60
CA PRO A 190 33.65 49.55 9.12
C PRO A 190 33.18 48.21 9.79
N GLU A 191 33.84 47.04 9.80
CA GLU A 191 35.08 46.47 9.18
C GLU A 191 34.81 44.96 8.81
N PRO A 192 35.70 43.92 8.79
CA PRO A 192 35.47 42.72 7.95
C PRO A 192 35.45 41.34 8.66
N VAL A 193 34.49 40.48 8.31
CA VAL A 193 34.65 39.01 8.29
C VAL A 193 33.85 38.42 7.13
N ALA A 194 34.36 37.35 6.49
CA ALA A 194 33.89 36.91 5.18
C ALA A 194 32.55 36.14 5.24
N SER A 195 31.50 36.75 4.70
CA SER A 195 30.26 36.02 4.34
C SER A 195 30.45 35.25 3.04
N PRO A 196 30.29 33.92 3.00
CA PRO A 196 30.27 33.17 1.75
C PRO A 196 29.02 33.54 0.93
N ALA A 197 29.18 33.67 -0.39
CA ALA A 197 28.10 34.07 -1.27
C ALA A 197 26.96 33.03 -1.28
N ALA A 198 25.72 33.51 -1.18
CA ALA A 198 24.52 32.68 -1.26
C ALA A 198 24.25 32.23 -2.71
N ALA A 199 25.07 31.30 -3.20
CA ALA A 199 24.78 30.57 -4.42
C ALA A 199 23.42 29.86 -4.29
N SER A 200 22.57 29.96 -5.31
CA SER A 200 21.31 29.22 -5.36
C SER A 200 21.59 27.72 -5.27
N THR A 201 21.14 27.08 -4.20
CA THR A 201 21.45 25.67 -3.93
C THR A 201 20.99 24.81 -5.10
N SER A 202 21.95 24.09 -5.70
CA SER A 202 21.67 23.29 -6.88
C SER A 202 20.60 22.24 -6.56
N LYS A 203 19.81 21.82 -7.56
CA LYS A 203 18.93 20.64 -7.40
C LYS A 203 19.72 19.43 -6.87
N TRP A 204 21.00 19.31 -7.24
CA TRP A 204 21.90 18.29 -6.70
C TRP A 204 22.20 18.45 -5.20
N ASP A 205 22.32 19.67 -4.69
CA ASP A 205 22.52 19.92 -3.26
C ASP A 205 21.25 19.72 -2.46
N GLN A 206 20.09 20.07 -3.03
CA GLN A 206 18.80 19.74 -2.44
C GLN A 206 18.60 18.22 -2.36
N ILE A 207 18.92 17.48 -3.44
CA ILE A 207 18.90 16.01 -3.45
C ILE A 207 19.87 15.44 -2.41
N ARG A 208 21.13 15.91 -2.38
CA ARG A 208 22.14 15.49 -1.38
C ARG A 208 21.65 15.73 0.05
N ALA A 209 21.07 16.90 0.35
CA ALA A 209 20.51 17.22 1.66
C ALA A 209 19.32 16.32 2.03
N THR A 210 18.41 16.02 1.08
CA THR A 210 17.29 15.08 1.35
C THR A 210 17.75 13.64 1.52
N ASN A 211 18.78 13.21 0.80
CA ASN A 211 19.34 11.86 0.93
C ASN A 211 20.11 11.70 2.25
N ALA A 212 20.91 12.70 2.65
CA ALA A 212 21.58 12.71 3.95
C ALA A 212 20.58 12.61 5.11
N ARG A 213 19.45 13.33 5.05
CA ARG A 213 18.36 13.22 6.04
C ARG A 213 17.63 11.88 6.05
N LYS A 214 17.69 11.10 4.96
CA LYS A 214 17.12 9.74 4.85
C LYS A 214 18.14 8.62 5.10
N ALA A 215 19.42 8.93 5.23
CA ALA A 215 20.50 7.94 5.32
C ALA A 215 20.51 7.15 6.65
N GLY A 216 19.80 7.62 7.69
CA GLY A 216 19.80 7.01 9.03
C GLY A 216 19.23 5.59 9.11
N SER A 217 18.54 5.10 8.08
CA SER A 217 18.22 3.68 7.89
C SER A 217 18.02 3.37 6.40
N SER A 218 19.12 3.21 5.67
CA SER A 218 19.07 2.76 4.28
C SER A 218 18.37 1.40 4.19
N SER A 219 17.52 1.20 3.16
CA SER A 219 16.88 -0.10 2.92
C SER A 219 17.90 -1.23 2.71
N TRP A 220 19.09 -0.91 2.22
CA TRP A 220 20.22 -1.84 2.10
C TRP A 220 20.84 -2.21 3.45
N ASP A 221 20.82 -1.32 4.44
CA ASP A 221 21.31 -1.59 5.79
C ASP A 221 20.34 -2.48 6.56
N ASN A 222 19.03 -2.24 6.44
CA ASN A 222 18.01 -3.16 6.97
C ASN A 222 18.16 -4.57 6.39
N LEU A 223 18.41 -4.69 5.09
CA LEU A 223 18.66 -5.98 4.43
C LEU A 223 19.94 -6.65 4.96
N ARG A 224 21.03 -5.89 5.15
CA ARG A 224 22.30 -6.41 5.68
C ARG A 224 22.16 -6.86 7.14
N GLN A 225 21.54 -6.05 8.00
CA GLN A 225 21.24 -6.42 9.39
C GLN A 225 20.32 -7.64 9.49
N GLN A 226 19.36 -7.80 8.56
CA GLN A 226 18.52 -8.99 8.50
C GLN A 226 19.35 -10.23 8.14
N HIS A 227 20.27 -10.13 7.17
CA HIS A 227 21.19 -11.21 6.82
C HIS A 227 22.14 -11.59 7.97
N GLU A 228 22.75 -10.60 8.62
CA GLU A 228 23.64 -10.75 9.78
C GLU A 228 22.90 -11.44 10.95
N ARG A 229 21.68 -10.99 11.27
CA ARG A 229 20.82 -11.62 12.30
C ARG A 229 20.45 -13.06 11.99
N THR A 230 20.41 -13.46 10.72
CA THR A 230 20.12 -14.84 10.29
C THR A 230 21.39 -15.71 10.20
N THR A 231 22.55 -15.08 10.00
CA THR A 231 23.84 -15.78 9.79
C THR A 231 24.61 -16.01 11.09
N ILE A 232 24.31 -15.30 12.18
CA ILE A 232 24.87 -15.59 13.51
C ILE A 232 24.14 -16.79 14.14
N PRO A 233 24.76 -17.99 14.26
CA PRO A 233 24.19 -19.06 15.05
C PRO A 233 24.17 -18.64 16.52
N ARG A 234 23.00 -18.68 17.16
CA ARG A 234 22.90 -18.49 18.60
C ARG A 234 23.54 -19.69 19.29
N SER A 235 24.72 -19.50 19.90
CA SER A 235 25.41 -20.53 20.68
C SER A 235 24.44 -21.18 21.69
N PRO A 236 24.17 -22.50 21.59
CA PRO A 236 23.12 -23.14 22.38
C PRO A 236 23.59 -23.35 23.83
N GLY A 237 23.19 -22.43 24.71
CA GLY A 237 23.37 -22.55 26.16
C GLY A 237 22.45 -23.61 26.77
N GLY A 238 22.83 -24.88 26.64
CA GLY A 238 22.26 -26.01 27.41
C GLY A 238 20.90 -26.52 26.94
N GLY A 239 20.90 -27.55 26.09
CA GLY A 239 19.70 -28.28 25.70
C GLY A 239 20.03 -29.47 24.79
N SER A 240 20.20 -30.66 25.37
CA SER A 240 20.62 -31.87 24.64
C SER A 240 19.47 -32.48 23.83
N GLY A 241 19.74 -32.87 22.58
CA GLY A 241 18.86 -33.71 21.75
C GLY A 241 18.19 -33.03 20.54
N SER A 242 18.96 -32.63 19.52
CA SER A 242 18.39 -32.14 18.24
C SER A 242 19.32 -32.25 17.01
N ASP A 243 20.27 -33.18 16.97
CA ASP A 243 21.34 -33.21 15.95
C ASP A 243 20.90 -33.57 14.51
N SER A 244 19.67 -34.06 14.31
CA SER A 244 19.19 -34.51 12.99
C SER A 244 18.91 -33.38 11.99
N VAL A 245 18.53 -32.19 12.45
CA VAL A 245 18.07 -31.10 11.57
C VAL A 245 19.24 -30.33 10.93
N ALA A 246 20.33 -30.13 11.68
CA ALA A 246 21.50 -29.41 11.19
C ALA A 246 22.25 -30.16 10.06
N ALA A 247 22.20 -31.50 10.08
CA ALA A 247 22.77 -32.33 9.01
C ALA A 247 22.03 -32.16 7.68
N SER A 248 20.69 -32.06 7.70
CA SER A 248 19.89 -31.88 6.47
C SER A 248 20.18 -30.55 5.79
N ALA A 249 20.17 -29.45 6.55
CA ALA A 249 20.37 -28.10 5.99
C ALA A 249 21.75 -27.88 5.34
N ASN A 250 22.77 -28.65 5.75
CA ASN A 250 24.08 -28.65 5.10
C ASN A 250 24.10 -29.47 3.80
N ASN A 251 23.35 -30.57 3.72
CA ASN A 251 23.20 -31.34 2.49
C ASN A 251 22.43 -30.56 1.42
N ASP A 252 21.34 -29.89 1.80
CA ASP A 252 20.52 -29.10 0.87
C ASP A 252 21.37 -28.02 0.18
N ARG A 253 22.18 -27.29 0.95
CA ARG A 253 23.11 -26.27 0.43
C ARG A 253 24.20 -26.85 -0.48
N ALA A 254 24.70 -28.05 -0.19
CA ALA A 254 25.69 -28.71 -1.03
C ALA A 254 25.10 -29.16 -2.38
N ALA A 255 23.82 -29.55 -2.39
CA ALA A 255 23.10 -29.88 -3.62
C ALA A 255 22.82 -28.64 -4.47
N GLU A 256 22.34 -27.54 -3.87
CA GLU A 256 22.14 -26.26 -4.57
C GLU A 256 23.44 -25.74 -5.23
N GLN A 257 24.56 -25.85 -4.52
CA GLN A 257 25.89 -25.46 -5.04
C GLN A 257 26.27 -26.29 -6.28
N ALA A 258 26.07 -27.61 -6.23
CA ALA A 258 26.41 -28.51 -7.33
C ALA A 258 25.50 -28.31 -8.57
N GLU A 259 24.21 -27.98 -8.38
CA GLU A 259 23.31 -27.66 -9.49
C GLU A 259 23.70 -26.34 -10.18
N PHE A 260 24.14 -25.34 -9.41
CA PHE A 260 24.65 -24.07 -9.95
C PHE A 260 25.94 -24.26 -10.76
N ASP A 261 26.90 -25.02 -10.25
CA ASP A 261 28.16 -25.30 -10.96
C ASP A 261 27.90 -26.13 -12.24
N ALA A 262 26.96 -27.08 -12.20
CA ALA A 262 26.53 -27.85 -13.39
C ALA A 262 25.85 -26.98 -14.46
N LEU A 263 25.12 -25.92 -14.08
CA LEU A 263 24.58 -24.93 -15.01
C LEU A 263 25.67 -24.09 -15.67
N LEU A 264 26.68 -23.65 -14.92
CA LEU A 264 27.83 -22.90 -15.46
C LEU A 264 28.68 -23.73 -16.44
N GLU A 265 28.97 -24.99 -16.11
CA GLU A 265 29.71 -25.89 -17.00
C GLU A 265 28.92 -26.15 -18.30
N LYS A 266 27.58 -26.24 -18.20
CA LYS A 266 26.67 -26.39 -19.34
C LYS A 266 26.65 -25.14 -20.23
N GLU A 267 26.65 -23.93 -19.67
CA GLU A 267 26.79 -22.70 -20.47
C GLU A 267 28.15 -22.64 -21.18
N ARG A 268 29.25 -22.99 -20.48
CA ARG A 268 30.59 -22.95 -21.07
C ARG A 268 30.76 -23.92 -22.25
N ASN A 269 30.09 -25.08 -22.22
CA ASN A 269 30.04 -26.04 -23.33
C ASN A 269 29.12 -25.62 -24.50
N ILE A 270 28.33 -24.54 -24.39
CA ILE A 270 27.54 -24.00 -25.51
C ILE A 270 28.36 -23.00 -26.35
N THR A 271 29.47 -22.50 -25.81
CA THR A 271 30.35 -21.50 -26.44
C THR A 271 31.63 -22.06 -27.09
N SER A 272 31.73 -23.38 -27.27
CA SER A 272 32.89 -24.09 -27.86
C SER A 272 32.49 -25.04 -28.99
#